data_AF-A0A3D2BUZ8-F1
#
_entry.id   AF-A0A3D2BUZ8-F1
#
_cell.length_a   1.000
_cell.length_b   1.000
_cell.length_c   1.000
_cell.angle_alpha   90.00
_cell.angle_beta   90.00
_cell.angle_gamma   90.00
#
_symmetry.space_group_name_H-M   'P 1'
#
loop_
_entity.id
_entity.type
_entity.pdbx_description
1 polymer ?
#
loop_
_entity_poly.entity_id
_entity_poly.type
_entity_poly.pdbx_seq_one_letter_code
_entity_poly.pdbx_strand_id
1 'polypeptide(L)'
;MPKILTEEQIAAWHSDGCIFPIRAVNQDQAKANFDRYIALEKKIGEEPQNRFKIKAHLPFPWMWDIIRNDNILDAIEDIIGPDILCWGSSFFTKNANDARFVSWHQDSTYYG
;
A
#
# COMPACT_ATOMS: atom_id res chain seq x y z
N MET A 1 -21.79 -7.74 -9.05
CA MET A 1 -20.99 -8.91 -8.64
C MET A 1 -19.58 -8.41 -8.39
N PRO A 2 -18.90 -8.89 -7.34
CA PRO A 2 -17.51 -8.56 -7.11
C PRO A 2 -16.64 -8.92 -8.32
N LYS A 3 -15.63 -8.12 -8.59
CA LYS A 3 -14.66 -8.33 -9.65
C LYS A 3 -13.65 -9.40 -9.26
N ILE A 4 -13.09 -9.32 -8.05
CA ILE A 4 -12.03 -10.22 -7.59
C ILE A 4 -12.18 -10.72 -6.15
N LEU A 5 -12.94 -10.03 -5.29
CA LEU A 5 -13.17 -10.49 -3.92
C LEU A 5 -14.30 -11.53 -3.86
N THR A 6 -14.19 -12.51 -2.97
CA THR A 6 -15.32 -13.41 -2.68
C THR A 6 -16.31 -12.76 -1.71
N GLU A 7 -17.53 -13.29 -1.65
CA GLU A 7 -18.54 -12.82 -0.68
C GLU A 7 -18.04 -12.99 0.77
N GLU A 8 -17.30 -14.05 1.06
CA GLU A 8 -16.70 -14.28 2.37
C GLU A 8 -15.62 -13.25 2.71
N GLN A 9 -14.82 -12.83 1.72
CA GLN A 9 -13.83 -11.78 1.93
C GLN A 9 -14.50 -10.43 2.20
N ILE A 10 -15.57 -10.10 1.47
CA ILE A 10 -16.37 -8.89 1.72
C ILE A 10 -17.01 -8.94 3.11
N ALA A 11 -17.53 -10.10 3.53
CA ALA A 11 -18.06 -10.27 4.88
C ALA A 11 -16.98 -10.06 5.95
N ALA A 12 -15.77 -10.60 5.76
CA ALA A 12 -14.64 -10.41 6.65
C ALA A 12 -14.20 -8.95 6.76
N TRP A 13 -14.24 -8.18 5.67
CA TRP A 13 -14.02 -6.73 5.73
C TRP A 13 -15.00 -6.04 6.68
N HIS A 14 -16.29 -6.39 6.58
CA HIS A 14 -17.32 -5.77 7.42
C HIS A 14 -17.23 -6.17 8.90
N SER A 15 -16.77 -7.38 9.22
CA SER A 15 -16.63 -7.83 10.61
C SER A 15 -15.30 -7.41 11.25
N ASP A 16 -14.20 -7.53 10.50
CA ASP A 16 -12.83 -7.48 11.04
C ASP A 16 -12.09 -6.19 10.65
N GLY A 17 -12.61 -5.44 9.67
CA GLY A 17 -12.02 -4.19 9.19
C GLY A 17 -10.78 -4.37 8.30
N CYS A 18 -10.46 -5.60 7.89
CA CYS A 18 -9.35 -5.89 6.98
C CYS A 18 -9.57 -7.18 6.19
N ILE A 19 -8.92 -7.28 5.02
CA ILE A 19 -8.85 -8.51 4.21
C ILE A 19 -7.41 -8.73 3.78
N PHE A 20 -6.89 -9.94 3.98
CA PHE A 20 -5.60 -10.38 3.46
C PHE A 20 -5.52 -11.92 3.41
N PRO A 21 -4.68 -12.51 2.54
CA PRO A 21 -3.89 -11.85 1.49
C PRO A 21 -4.68 -11.64 0.19
N ILE A 22 -4.36 -10.56 -0.54
CA ILE A 22 -4.82 -10.31 -1.91
C ILE A 22 -3.57 -10.14 -2.80
N ARG A 23 -3.51 -10.86 -3.93
CA ARG A 23 -2.35 -10.83 -4.83
C ARG A 23 -2.42 -9.63 -5.77
N ALA A 24 -1.76 -8.53 -5.40
CA ALA A 24 -1.64 -7.35 -6.26
C ALA A 24 -0.70 -7.55 -7.46
N VAL A 25 0.50 -8.09 -7.21
CA VAL A 25 1.56 -8.27 -8.21
C VAL A 25 2.25 -9.63 -8.05
N ASN A 26 2.85 -10.14 -9.13
CA ASN A 26 3.67 -11.34 -9.07
C ASN A 26 5.05 -11.08 -8.41
N GLN A 27 5.84 -12.13 -8.22
CA GLN A 27 7.12 -12.06 -7.52
C GLN A 27 8.16 -11.19 -8.24
N ASP A 28 8.20 -11.21 -9.58
CA ASP A 28 9.15 -10.42 -10.36
C ASP A 28 8.84 -8.93 -10.30
N GLN A 29 7.55 -8.58 -10.40
CA GLN A 29 7.07 -7.21 -10.21
C GLN A 29 7.35 -6.72 -8.78
N ALA A 30 7.09 -7.54 -7.76
CA ALA A 30 7.41 -7.21 -6.38
C ALA A 30 8.91 -6.97 -6.19
N LYS A 31 9.77 -7.84 -6.75
CA LYS A 31 11.21 -7.67 -6.73
C LYS A 31 11.65 -6.38 -7.44
N ALA A 32 11.10 -6.09 -8.61
CA ALA A 32 11.44 -4.87 -9.34
C ALA A 32 11.06 -3.60 -8.56
N ASN A 33 9.91 -3.59 -7.89
CA ASN A 33 9.52 -2.48 -7.01
C ASN A 33 10.45 -2.34 -5.80
N PHE A 34 10.85 -3.46 -5.20
CA PHE A 34 11.83 -3.45 -4.12
C PHE A 34 13.20 -2.93 -4.57
N ASP A 35 13.69 -3.34 -5.73
CA ASP A 35 14.96 -2.85 -6.28
C ASP A 35 14.91 -1.33 -6.54
N ARG A 36 13.76 -0.79 -6.98
CA ARG A 36 13.54 0.67 -7.13
C ARG A 36 13.54 1.39 -5.78
N TYR A 37 12.93 0.79 -4.75
CA TYR A 37 12.98 1.31 -3.38
C TYR A 37 14.42 1.39 -2.87
N ILE A 38 15.22 0.32 -3.02
CA ILE A 38 16.63 0.28 -2.58
C ILE A 38 17.47 1.33 -3.33
N ALA A 39 17.25 1.49 -4.64
CA ALA A 39 17.91 2.52 -5.42
C ALA A 39 17.54 3.95 -4.93
N LEU A 40 16.28 4.17 -4.55
CA LEU A 40 15.82 5.44 -3.99
C LEU A 40 16.48 5.72 -2.63
N GLU A 41 16.45 4.76 -1.70
CA GLU A 41 17.09 4.86 -0.37
C GLU A 41 18.57 5.22 -0.50
N LYS A 42 19.30 4.51 -1.36
CA LYS A 42 20.72 4.80 -1.64
C LYS A 42 20.92 6.21 -2.22
N LYS A 43 20.04 6.65 -3.10
CA LYS A 43 20.13 7.98 -3.74
C LYS A 43 19.89 9.12 -2.76
N ILE A 44 18.96 8.97 -1.83
CA ILE A 44 18.60 10.03 -0.87
C ILE A 44 19.43 9.97 0.43
N GLY A 45 20.11 8.85 0.69
CA GLY A 45 21.00 8.66 1.84
C GLY A 45 20.27 8.43 3.17
N GLU A 46 18.98 8.13 3.13
CA GLU A 46 18.14 7.83 4.30
C GLU A 46 16.93 6.99 3.89
N GLU A 47 16.19 6.46 4.88
CA GLU A 47 14.97 5.70 4.60
C GLU A 47 13.92 6.58 3.89
N PRO A 48 13.38 6.17 2.72
CA PRO A 48 12.35 6.92 1.99
C PRO A 48 11.12 7.30 2.84
N GLN A 49 10.78 6.51 3.86
CA GLN A 49 9.69 6.81 4.79
C GLN A 49 9.88 8.10 5.60
N ASN A 50 11.12 8.58 5.78
CA ASN A 50 11.39 9.83 6.48
C ASN A 50 10.97 11.06 5.67
N ARG A 51 11.08 10.98 4.34
CA ARG A 51 10.79 12.10 3.42
C ARG A 51 9.42 12.00 2.77
N PHE A 52 9.05 10.81 2.30
CA PHE A 52 7.87 10.60 1.48
C PHE A 52 6.72 10.00 2.31
N LYS A 53 6.33 10.74 3.36
CA LYS A 53 5.29 10.33 4.32
C LYS A 53 3.87 10.38 3.76
N ILE A 54 3.64 11.20 2.74
CA ILE A 54 2.34 11.35 2.07
C ILE A 54 2.57 11.61 0.59
N LYS A 55 1.66 11.09 -0.25
CA LYS A 55 1.67 11.26 -1.72
C LYS A 55 3.00 10.88 -2.40
N ALA A 56 3.64 9.81 -1.96
CA ALA A 56 4.86 9.28 -2.58
C ALA A 56 4.71 8.91 -4.06
N HIS A 57 3.48 8.69 -4.54
CA HIS A 57 3.17 8.44 -5.95
C HIS A 57 3.35 9.66 -6.87
N LEU A 58 3.38 10.89 -6.34
CA LEU A 58 3.56 12.10 -7.15
C LEU A 58 4.99 12.26 -7.71
N PRO A 59 6.06 12.13 -6.91
CA PRO A 59 7.43 12.28 -7.42
C PRO A 59 7.97 11.04 -8.16
N PHE A 60 7.28 9.90 -8.12
CA PHE A 60 7.82 8.61 -8.57
C PHE A 60 6.87 7.88 -9.53
N PRO A 61 7.18 7.80 -10.84
CA PRO A 61 6.36 7.08 -11.82
C PRO A 61 6.10 5.61 -11.45
N TRP A 62 7.10 4.93 -10.87
CA TRP A 62 6.92 3.53 -10.47
C TRP A 62 5.96 3.36 -9.28
N MET A 63 5.78 4.39 -8.44
CA MET A 63 4.76 4.37 -7.40
C MET A 63 3.38 4.70 -7.98
N TRP A 64 3.33 5.57 -9.00
CA TRP A 64 2.11 5.81 -9.77
C TRP A 64 1.57 4.52 -10.40
N ASP A 65 2.45 3.70 -10.97
CA ASP A 65 2.08 2.41 -11.53
C ASP A 65 1.53 1.43 -10.46
N ILE A 66 2.06 1.47 -9.23
CA ILE A 66 1.56 0.64 -8.12
C ILE A 66 0.14 1.08 -7.72
N ILE A 67 -0.10 2.37 -7.50
CA ILE A 67 -1.44 2.83 -7.06
C ILE A 67 -2.52 2.66 -8.14
N ARG A 68 -2.12 2.43 -9.40
CA ARG A 68 -3.00 2.15 -10.53
C ARG A 68 -3.06 0.68 -10.92
N ASN A 69 -2.52 -0.23 -10.11
CA ASN A 69 -2.59 -1.65 -10.37
C ASN A 69 -4.05 -2.14 -10.36
N ASP A 70 -4.48 -2.80 -11.43
CA ASP A 70 -5.88 -3.22 -11.60
C ASP A 70 -6.34 -4.17 -10.47
N ASN A 71 -5.50 -5.11 -10.01
CA ASN A 71 -5.88 -5.97 -8.90
C ASN A 71 -6.06 -5.21 -7.57
N ILE A 72 -5.32 -4.12 -7.36
CA ILE A 72 -5.53 -3.24 -6.19
C ILE A 72 -6.84 -2.47 -6.37
N LEU A 73 -7.07 -1.86 -7.53
CA LEU A 73 -8.26 -1.05 -7.80
C LEU A 73 -9.54 -1.90 -7.80
N ASP A 74 -9.52 -3.09 -8.38
CA ASP A 74 -10.66 -4.00 -8.41
C ASP A 74 -11.01 -4.52 -7.00
N ALA A 75 -10.02 -4.83 -6.16
CA ALA A 75 -10.27 -5.17 -4.75
C ALA A 75 -10.89 -3.99 -3.98
N ILE A 76 -10.42 -2.77 -4.22
CA ILE A 76 -10.96 -1.57 -3.57
C ILE A 76 -12.38 -1.28 -4.08
N GLU A 77 -12.61 -1.39 -5.39
CA GLU A 77 -13.92 -1.16 -6.02
C GLU A 77 -14.99 -2.10 -5.47
N ASP A 78 -14.63 -3.38 -5.24
CA ASP A 78 -15.53 -4.36 -4.63
C ASP A 78 -15.99 -3.97 -3.22
N ILE A 79 -15.24 -3.08 -2.53
CA ILE A 79 -15.52 -2.62 -1.17
C ILE A 79 -16.22 -1.25 -1.15
N ILE A 80 -15.71 -0.27 -1.91
CA ILE A 80 -16.14 1.14 -1.79
C ILE A 80 -16.86 1.68 -3.03
N GLY A 81 -16.96 0.88 -4.10
CA GLY A 81 -17.51 1.31 -5.38
C GLY A 81 -16.48 1.94 -6.33
N PRO A 82 -16.92 2.32 -7.55
CA PRO A 82 -16.04 2.62 -8.67
C PRO A 82 -15.33 3.99 -8.61
N ASP A 83 -15.83 4.91 -7.80
CA ASP A 83 -15.29 6.26 -7.68
C ASP A 83 -14.11 6.30 -6.70
N ILE A 84 -12.94 5.83 -7.17
CA ILE A 84 -11.74 5.64 -6.36
C ILE A 84 -10.79 6.84 -6.47
N LEU A 85 -10.41 7.40 -5.32
CA LEU A 85 -9.34 8.40 -5.21
C LEU A 85 -8.19 7.87 -4.34
N CYS A 86 -6.99 7.77 -4.90
CA CYS A 86 -5.78 7.55 -4.11
C CYS A 86 -5.37 8.86 -3.43
N TRP A 87 -5.80 9.07 -2.18
CA TRP A 87 -5.50 10.29 -1.43
C TRP A 87 -4.03 10.40 -1.00
N GLY A 88 -3.38 9.27 -0.72
CA GLY A 88 -2.01 9.22 -0.24
C GLY A 88 -1.33 7.88 -0.48
N SER A 89 -0.01 7.91 -0.48
CA SER A 89 0.85 6.73 -0.44
C SER A 89 2.10 7.07 0.35
N SER A 90 2.63 6.11 1.10
CA SER A 90 3.79 6.24 1.97
C SER A 90 4.64 4.97 1.91
N PHE A 91 5.87 5.05 2.41
CA PHE A 91 6.70 3.88 2.63
C PHE A 91 6.60 3.44 4.09
N PHE A 92 6.49 2.13 4.32
CA PHE A 92 6.68 1.51 5.63
C PHE A 92 7.89 0.57 5.55
N THR A 93 8.96 0.94 6.25
CA THR A 93 10.25 0.27 6.22
C THR A 93 10.64 -0.15 7.63
N LYS A 94 11.05 -1.41 7.74
CA LYS A 94 11.55 -2.01 8.98
C LYS A 94 12.85 -2.74 8.67
N ASN A 95 13.98 -2.12 9.00
CA ASN A 95 15.29 -2.70 8.74
C ASN A 95 15.59 -3.87 9.69
N ALA A 96 16.52 -4.74 9.31
CA ALA A 96 16.94 -5.85 10.17
C ALA A 96 17.44 -5.30 11.53
N ASN A 97 16.99 -5.93 12.63
CA ASN A 97 17.30 -5.53 14.01
C ASN A 97 16.82 -4.13 14.42
N ASP A 98 15.90 -3.54 13.68
CA ASP A 98 15.31 -2.25 14.03
C ASP A 98 14.40 -2.39 15.28
N ALA A 99 14.72 -1.66 16.34
CA ALA A 99 14.02 -1.70 17.63
C ALA A 99 12.76 -0.81 17.71
N ARG A 100 12.46 0.02 16.69
CA ARG A 100 11.26 0.88 16.68
C ARG A 100 9.99 0.03 16.88
N PHE A 101 9.03 0.51 17.64
CA PHE A 101 7.80 -0.23 17.91
C PHE A 101 6.59 0.67 17.70
N VAL A 102 5.51 0.09 17.21
CA VAL A 102 4.24 0.77 17.00
C VAL A 102 3.19 0.02 17.83
N SER A 103 2.64 0.68 18.85
CA SER A 103 1.57 0.12 19.68
C SER A 103 0.25 0.06 18.90
N TRP A 104 -0.74 -0.65 19.45
CA TRP A 104 -2.12 -0.57 18.95
C TRP A 104 -2.59 0.89 18.84
N HIS A 105 -3.10 1.24 17.67
CA HIS A 105 -3.61 2.57 17.34
C HIS A 105 -4.53 2.47 16.10
N GLN A 106 -5.12 3.60 15.70
CA GLN A 106 -5.91 3.74 14.48
C GLN A 106 -5.27 4.78 13.56
N ASP A 107 -5.25 4.50 12.25
CA ASP A 107 -4.68 5.41 11.25
C ASP A 107 -5.47 6.72 11.13
N SER A 108 -6.80 6.68 11.32
CA SER A 108 -7.69 7.85 11.20
C SER A 108 -7.32 9.00 12.13
N THR A 109 -6.72 8.70 13.29
CA THR A 109 -6.25 9.69 14.27
C THR A 109 -5.22 10.67 13.69
N TYR A 110 -4.57 10.31 12.58
CA TYR A 110 -3.55 11.14 11.94
C TYR A 110 -4.03 11.91 10.70
N TYR A 111 -5.22 11.60 10.17
CA TYR A 111 -5.61 12.03 8.82
C TYR A 111 -6.90 12.85 8.71
N GLY A 112 -7.62 13.07 9.81
CA GLY A 112 -8.65 14.12 9.94
C GLY A 112 -9.86 13.95 9.02
#